data_AF-A0A965BYF4-F1
#
_entry.id   AF-A0A965BYF4-F1
#
_cell.length_a   1.000
_cell.length_b   1.000
_cell.length_c   1.000
_cell.angle_alpha   90.00
_cell.angle_beta   90.00
_cell.angle_gamma   90.00
#
_symmetry.space_group_name_H-M   'P 1'
#
loop_
_entity.id
_entity.type
_entity.pdbx_description
1 polymer ?
#
loop_
_entity_poly.entity_id
_entity_poly.type
_entity_poly.pdbx_seq_one_letter_code
_entity_poly.pdbx_strand_id
1 'polypeptide(L)'
;MNRPITLILFALAACSVIDAPIAQLERWQKRHAAGELAAIAAEPVVAECAPGKGEPCQRLHLMRAEACLGLAFAERAHGAACPGASAREVGLLACAASAAQAAEQAAGEALLPARRLRA
;
A
#
# COMPACT_ATOMS: atom_id res chain seq x y z
N MET A 1 33.89 -16.63 30.79
CA MET A 1 33.13 -15.54 31.41
C MET A 1 32.36 -14.72 30.36
N ASN A 2 31.76 -15.37 29.34
CA ASN A 2 31.25 -14.70 28.13
C ASN A 2 29.76 -14.98 27.84
N ARG A 3 29.09 -15.78 28.68
CA ARG A 3 27.68 -16.19 28.49
C ARG A 3 26.63 -15.09 28.75
N PRO A 4 26.83 -14.09 29.65
CA PRO A 4 25.78 -13.10 29.86
C PRO A 4 25.74 -12.08 28.72
N ILE A 5 26.87 -11.79 28.07
CA ILE A 5 26.97 -10.81 26.98
C ILE A 5 26.23 -11.30 25.72
N THR A 6 26.34 -12.59 25.39
CA THR A 6 25.60 -13.19 24.26
C THR A 6 24.10 -13.24 24.49
N LEU A 7 23.64 -13.43 25.74
CA LEU A 7 22.20 -13.40 26.07
C LEU A 7 21.62 -11.99 26.00
N ILE A 8 22.39 -10.97 26.42
CA ILE A 8 21.98 -9.57 26.32
C ILE A 8 21.90 -9.11 24.86
N LEU A 9 22.85 -9.53 24.01
CA LEU A 9 22.81 -9.22 22.57
C LEU A 9 21.64 -9.90 21.84
N PHE A 10 21.27 -11.13 22.20
CA PHE A 10 20.09 -11.80 21.64
C PHE A 10 18.77 -11.17 22.12
N ALA A 11 18.71 -10.70 23.37
CA ALA A 11 17.55 -9.98 23.89
C ALA A 11 17.37 -8.59 23.25
N LEU A 12 18.47 -7.89 22.94
CA LEU A 12 18.45 -6.60 22.23
C LEU A 12 18.05 -6.75 20.76
N ALA A 13 18.41 -7.86 20.10
CA ALA A 13 18.00 -8.14 18.73
C ALA A 13 16.49 -8.44 18.62
N ALA A 14 15.90 -9.07 19.64
CA ALA A 14 14.45 -9.33 19.71
C ALA A 14 13.60 -8.07 19.98
N CYS A 15 14.21 -6.96 20.40
CA CYS A 15 13.53 -5.67 20.63
C CYS A 15 13.64 -4.70 19.45
N SER A 16 14.22 -5.12 18.31
CA SER A 16 14.00 -4.41 17.05
C SER A 16 12.58 -4.70 16.57
N VAL A 17 11.62 -4.01 17.16
CA VAL A 17 10.25 -3.88 16.63
C VAL A 17 10.41 -3.24 15.26
N ILE A 18 10.60 -4.05 14.22
CA ILE A 18 10.59 -3.55 12.86
C ILE A 18 9.21 -2.94 12.68
N ASP A 19 9.18 -1.62 12.48
CA ASP A 19 7.96 -0.87 12.23
C ASP A 19 7.18 -1.58 11.11
N ALA A 20 6.03 -2.18 11.44
CA ALA A 20 5.31 -3.08 10.56
C ALA A 20 5.01 -2.45 9.17
N PRO A 21 4.60 -1.17 9.10
CA PRO A 21 4.53 -0.39 7.87
C PRO A 21 5.83 -0.38 7.05
N ILE A 22 6.98 -0.14 7.67
CA ILE A 22 8.27 -0.13 6.97
C ILE A 22 8.60 -1.53 6.44
N ALA A 23 8.41 -2.57 7.25
CA ALA A 23 8.63 -3.94 6.83
C ALA A 23 7.75 -4.33 5.63
N GLN A 24 6.48 -3.92 5.64
CA GLN A 24 5.57 -4.18 4.53
C GLN A 24 5.99 -3.39 3.29
N LEU A 25 6.39 -2.13 3.45
CA LEU A 25 6.79 -1.26 2.36
C LEU A 25 8.01 -1.83 1.61
N GLU A 26 9.04 -2.26 2.33
CA GLU A 26 10.22 -2.88 1.72
C GLU A 26 9.88 -4.15 0.94
N ARG A 27 8.99 -5.00 1.49
CA ARG A 27 8.52 -6.21 0.79
C ARG A 27 7.76 -5.84 -0.48
N TRP A 28 6.86 -4.87 -0.40
CA TRP A 28 6.04 -4.46 -1.53
C TRP A 28 6.85 -3.75 -2.61
N GLN A 29 7.89 -3.00 -2.27
CA GLN A 29 8.82 -2.43 -3.26
C GLN A 29 9.47 -3.52 -4.10
N LYS A 30 9.90 -4.63 -3.49
CA LYS A 30 10.47 -5.78 -4.21
C LYS A 30 9.44 -6.44 -5.12
N ARG A 31 8.21 -6.66 -4.63
CA ARG A 31 7.11 -7.22 -5.43
C ARG A 31 6.71 -6.32 -6.60
N HIS A 32 6.66 -5.02 -6.36
CA HIS A 32 6.32 -4.03 -7.38
C HIS A 32 7.38 -4.02 -8.49
N ALA A 33 8.67 -4.05 -8.12
CA ALA A 33 9.77 -4.16 -9.09
C ALA A 33 9.73 -5.48 -9.88
N ALA A 34 9.21 -6.56 -9.29
CA ALA A 34 8.99 -7.84 -9.96
C ALA A 34 7.68 -7.90 -10.78
N GLY A 35 6.88 -6.83 -10.81
CA GLY A 35 5.59 -6.79 -11.52
C GLY A 35 4.47 -7.58 -10.84
N GLU A 36 4.63 -7.98 -9.57
CA GLU A 36 3.67 -8.79 -8.82
C GLU A 36 2.49 -7.95 -8.26
N LEU A 37 1.85 -7.16 -9.11
CA LEU A 37 0.77 -6.24 -8.72
C LEU A 37 -0.41 -6.99 -8.08
N ALA A 38 -0.72 -8.21 -8.54
CA ALA A 38 -1.78 -9.04 -7.96
C ALA A 38 -1.54 -9.36 -6.48
N ALA A 39 -0.29 -9.61 -6.08
CA ALA A 39 0.05 -9.88 -4.69
C ALA A 39 -0.13 -8.64 -3.81
N ILE A 40 0.26 -7.46 -4.31
CA ILE A 40 0.08 -6.17 -3.63
C ILE A 40 -1.41 -5.83 -3.50
N ALA A 41 -2.20 -6.04 -4.56
CA ALA A 41 -3.64 -5.80 -4.55
C ALA A 41 -4.42 -6.78 -3.65
N ALA A 42 -3.91 -7.99 -3.42
CA ALA A 42 -4.55 -8.97 -2.55
C ALA A 42 -4.24 -8.76 -1.06
N GLU A 43 -3.04 -8.26 -0.72
CA GLU A 43 -2.60 -8.11 0.67
C GLU A 43 -3.07 -6.78 1.28
N PRO A 44 -3.88 -6.76 2.35
CA PRO A 44 -4.29 -5.52 2.99
C PRO A 44 -3.08 -4.78 3.59
N VAL A 45 -3.16 -3.46 3.66
CA VAL A 45 -2.18 -2.65 4.41
C VAL A 45 -2.26 -3.02 5.89
N VAL A 46 -1.11 -3.10 6.54
CA VAL A 46 -0.99 -3.40 7.98
C VAL A 46 -1.88 -2.49 8.84
N ALA A 47 -2.46 -3.06 9.91
CA ALA A 47 -3.46 -2.40 10.75
C ALA A 47 -2.90 -1.18 11.51
N GLU A 48 -1.58 -1.14 11.71
CA GLU A 48 -0.85 -0.05 12.36
C GLU A 48 -0.89 1.26 11.55
N CYS A 49 -1.27 1.19 10.27
CA CYS A 49 -1.54 2.35 9.43
C CYS A 49 -2.90 2.98 9.76
N ALA A 50 -2.93 3.73 10.85
CA ALA A 50 -3.99 4.66 11.19
C ALA A 50 -3.83 6.01 10.44
N PRO A 51 -4.90 6.83 10.31
CA PRO A 51 -4.81 8.19 9.79
C PRO A 51 -3.73 9.01 10.52
N GLY A 52 -2.94 9.79 9.78
CA GLY A 52 -1.87 10.63 10.34
C GLY A 52 -0.58 9.90 10.75
N LYS A 53 -0.41 8.62 10.41
CA LYS A 53 0.81 7.83 10.71
C LYS A 53 2.00 8.12 9.77
N GLY A 54 1.90 9.10 8.87
CA GLY A 54 3.01 9.62 8.09
C GLY A 54 3.28 8.90 6.76
N GLU A 55 4.40 9.25 6.14
CA GLU A 55 4.78 8.88 4.76
C GLU A 55 4.75 7.35 4.46
N PRO A 56 5.21 6.44 5.34
CA PRO A 56 5.26 5.01 5.02
C PRO A 56 3.88 4.40 4.75
N CYS A 57 2.90 4.74 5.58
CA CYS A 57 1.52 4.28 5.43
C CYS A 57 0.86 4.89 4.19
N GLN A 58 1.10 6.17 3.93
CA GLN A 58 0.66 6.82 2.70
C GLN A 58 1.20 6.09 1.47
N ARG A 59 2.50 5.75 1.44
CA ARG A 59 3.11 5.01 0.32
C ARG A 59 2.53 3.62 0.16
N LEU A 60 2.30 2.87 1.24
CA LEU A 60 1.64 1.57 1.15
C LEU A 60 0.26 1.67 0.50
N HIS A 61 -0.56 2.61 0.95
CA HIS A 61 -1.88 2.82 0.37
C HIS A 61 -1.82 3.26 -1.11
N LEU A 62 -0.85 4.10 -1.49
CA LEU A 62 -0.63 4.47 -2.90
C LEU A 62 -0.19 3.27 -3.75
N MET A 63 0.78 2.48 -3.29
CA MET A 63 1.22 1.27 -4.02
C MET A 63 0.08 0.27 -4.22
N ARG A 64 -0.80 0.11 -3.22
CA ARG A 64 -2.01 -0.71 -3.36
C ARG A 64 -3.00 -0.11 -4.36
N ALA A 65 -3.19 1.20 -4.34
CA ALA A 65 -4.06 1.88 -5.28
C ALA A 65 -3.56 1.71 -6.73
N GLU A 66 -2.26 1.92 -6.95
CA GLU A 66 -1.59 1.74 -8.23
C GLU A 66 -1.67 0.28 -8.70
N ALA A 67 -1.43 -0.70 -7.83
CA ALA A 67 -1.54 -2.11 -8.17
C ALA A 67 -2.96 -2.48 -8.61
N CYS A 68 -3.98 -2.06 -7.85
CA CYS A 68 -5.38 -2.29 -8.21
C CYS A 68 -5.77 -1.60 -9.52
N LEU A 69 -5.29 -0.37 -9.75
CA LEU A 69 -5.51 0.36 -10.99
C LEU A 69 -4.82 -0.31 -12.19
N GLY A 70 -3.56 -0.71 -12.04
CA GLY A 70 -2.82 -1.40 -13.10
C GLY A 70 -3.51 -2.71 -13.52
N LEU A 71 -4.03 -3.46 -12.55
CA LEU A 71 -4.81 -4.67 -12.83
C LEU A 71 -6.16 -4.38 -13.49
N ALA A 72 -6.86 -3.29 -13.09
CA ALA A 72 -8.11 -2.89 -13.73
C ALA A 72 -7.92 -2.53 -15.21
N PHE A 73 -6.74 -2.01 -15.57
CA PHE A 73 -6.42 -1.59 -16.93
C PHE A 73 -5.67 -2.66 -17.75
N ALA A 74 -5.29 -3.79 -17.15
CA ALA A 74 -4.49 -4.83 -17.82
C ALA A 74 -5.20 -5.45 -19.04
N GLU A 75 -6.52 -5.60 -18.97
CA GLU A 75 -7.34 -6.19 -20.05
C GLU A 75 -8.04 -5.12 -20.91
N ARG A 76 -7.68 -3.85 -20.75
CA ARG A 76 -8.28 -2.75 -21.48
C ARG A 76 -8.08 -2.93 -22.99
N ALA A 77 -9.18 -2.90 -23.74
CA ALA A 77 -9.13 -2.88 -25.20
C ALA A 77 -8.30 -1.70 -25.73
N HIS A 78 -7.50 -1.95 -26.78
CA HIS A 78 -6.72 -0.90 -27.43
C HIS A 78 -7.62 0.26 -27.88
N GLY A 79 -7.28 1.49 -27.48
CA GLY A 79 -8.02 2.70 -27.84
C GLY A 79 -9.28 2.98 -27.02
N ALA A 80 -9.68 2.10 -26.08
CA ALA A 80 -10.72 2.46 -25.11
C ALA A 80 -10.27 3.67 -24.28
N ALA A 81 -11.21 4.41 -23.69
CA ALA A 81 -10.95 5.53 -22.77
C ALA A 81 -10.98 5.10 -21.28
N CYS A 82 -11.77 4.08 -20.96
CA CYS A 82 -11.94 3.53 -19.61
C CYS A 82 -11.73 1.99 -19.62
N PRO A 83 -11.41 1.38 -18.48
CA PRO A 83 -11.48 -0.08 -18.32
C PRO A 83 -12.93 -0.55 -18.50
N GLY A 84 -13.11 -1.84 -18.76
CA GLY A 84 -14.44 -2.42 -18.94
C GLY A 84 -15.31 -2.36 -17.69
N ALA A 85 -16.56 -2.79 -17.84
CA ALA A 85 -17.58 -2.79 -16.79
C ALA A 85 -17.77 -4.18 -16.14
N SER A 86 -16.80 -5.09 -16.28
CA SER A 86 -16.91 -6.40 -15.63
C SER A 86 -16.90 -6.25 -14.10
N ALA A 87 -17.54 -7.20 -13.39
CA ALA A 87 -17.56 -7.19 -11.93
C ALA A 87 -16.14 -7.18 -11.33
N ARG A 88 -15.19 -7.84 -12.00
CA ARG A 88 -13.77 -7.84 -11.62
C ARG A 88 -13.15 -6.45 -11.75
N GLU A 89 -13.33 -5.78 -12.89
CA GLU A 89 -12.79 -4.43 -13.11
C GLU A 89 -13.41 -3.43 -12.14
N VAL A 90 -14.72 -3.49 -11.92
CA VAL A 90 -15.42 -2.66 -10.94
C VAL A 90 -14.84 -2.87 -9.54
N GLY A 91 -14.60 -4.13 -9.14
CA GLY A 91 -13.97 -4.45 -7.87
C GLY A 91 -12.55 -3.90 -7.73
N LEU A 92 -11.75 -3.97 -8.81
CA LEU A 92 -10.39 -3.41 -8.84
C LEU A 92 -10.39 -1.87 -8.80
N LEU A 93 -11.32 -1.21 -9.49
CA LEU A 93 -11.50 0.24 -9.40
C LEU A 93 -11.94 0.68 -8.00
N ALA A 94 -12.83 -0.07 -7.35
CA ALA A 94 -13.22 0.19 -5.97
C ALA A 94 -12.04 0.00 -4.99
N CYS A 95 -11.21 -1.03 -5.20
CA CYS A 95 -9.95 -1.20 -4.47
C CYS A 95 -9.04 0.02 -4.66
N ALA A 96 -8.83 0.47 -5.90
CA ALA A 96 -7.97 1.60 -6.19
C ALA A 96 -8.48 2.89 -5.52
N ALA A 97 -9.78 3.17 -5.63
CA ALA A 97 -10.40 4.34 -5.04
C ALA A 97 -10.31 4.35 -3.49
N SER A 98 -10.63 3.24 -2.84
CA SER A 98 -10.56 3.12 -1.38
C SER A 98 -9.13 3.22 -0.85
N ALA A 99 -8.16 2.60 -1.54
CA ALA A 99 -6.75 2.70 -1.17
C ALA A 99 -6.21 4.12 -1.37
N ALA A 100 -6.55 4.79 -2.48
CA ALA A 100 -6.18 6.18 -2.70
C ALA A 100 -6.76 7.11 -1.60
N GLN A 101 -8.02 6.91 -1.22
CA GLN A 101 -8.63 7.65 -0.13
C GLN A 101 -7.91 7.41 1.22
N ALA A 102 -7.50 6.19 1.51
CA ALA A 102 -6.73 5.87 2.71
C ALA A 102 -5.33 6.53 2.68
N ALA A 103 -4.70 6.66 1.50
CA ALA A 103 -3.45 7.39 1.36
C ALA A 103 -3.59 8.87 1.71
N GLU A 104 -4.67 9.53 1.28
CA GLU A 104 -4.97 10.91 1.66
C GLU A 104 -5.15 11.06 3.18
N GLN A 105 -5.88 10.12 3.78
CA GLN A 105 -6.10 10.10 5.24
C GLN A 105 -4.80 9.87 6.01
N ALA A 106 -3.90 9.03 5.49
CA ALA A 106 -2.60 8.77 6.08
C ALA A 106 -1.67 9.99 6.01
N ALA A 107 -1.75 10.78 4.93
CA ALA A 107 -0.97 12.00 4.74
C ALA A 107 -1.40 13.16 5.66
N GLY A 108 -2.62 13.12 6.21
CA GLY A 108 -3.17 14.20 7.02
C GLY A 108 -3.58 15.45 6.22
N GLU A 109 -3.41 15.43 4.90
CA GLU A 109 -3.86 16.47 3.96
C GLU A 109 -4.59 15.83 2.77
N ALA A 110 -5.60 16.52 2.24
CA ALA A 110 -6.28 16.11 1.01
C ALA A 110 -5.33 16.32 -0.19
N LEU A 111 -4.72 15.22 -0.65
CA LEU A 111 -3.76 15.26 -1.76
C LEU A 111 -4.43 15.44 -3.12
N LEU A 112 -5.71 15.08 -3.28
CA LEU A 112 -6.43 15.29 -4.53
C LEU A 112 -7.11 16.68 -4.55
N PRO A 113 -6.67 17.61 -5.44
CA PRO A 113 -7.40 18.86 -5.66
C PRO A 113 -8.82 18.64 -6.23
N ALA A 114 -9.10 17.44 -6.78
CA ALA A 114 -10.39 17.09 -7.37
C ALA A 114 -11.57 17.14 -6.38
N ARG A 115 -11.34 16.96 -5.07
CA ARG A 115 -12.41 17.09 -4.06
C ARG A 115 -12.90 18.53 -3.86
N ARG A 116 -12.11 19.55 -4.25
CA ARG A 116 -12.54 20.95 -4.17
C ARG A 116 -13.45 21.38 -5.33
N LEU A 117 -13.60 20.55 -6.37
CA LEU A 117 -14.45 20.86 -7.53
C LEU A 117 -15.94 20.53 -7.32
N ARG A 118 -16.32 20.06 -6.13
CA ARG A 118 -17.72 19.83 -5.71
C ARG A 118 -18.21 20.86 -4.69
N ALA A 119 -17.68 22.08 -4.71
CA ALA A 119 -18.22 23.20 -3.95
C ALA A 119 -19.24 23.98 -4.79
#